data_AF-A0A9Q0WDL0-F1
#
_entry.id   AF-A0A9Q0WDL0-F1
#
_cell.length_a   1.000
_cell.length_b   1.000
_cell.length_c   1.000
_cell.angle_alpha   90.00
_cell.angle_beta   90.00
_cell.angle_gamma   90.00
#
_symmetry.space_group_name_H-M   'P 1'
#
loop_
_entity.id
_entity.type
_entity.pdbx_description
1 polymer ?
#
loop_
_entity_poly.entity_id
_entity_poly.type
_entity_poly.pdbx_seq_one_letter_code
_entity_poly.pdbx_strand_id
1 'polypeptide(L)'
;MAKAILLALLKVLMIVIFAGWIALWILKPTTLWTRKWKGAEDSARHTVFDYYGLNFAVFTFPLIALTIIGVVYLNLVTKEPPRSRPARSAPVGFSNPVVVNSFVGILSSMEILAVFLFLLFLAWTYYARISNDFKKLMPIKSLKLDLWQIKYLRVATRFGLLAEVCLALLLLPILRVLPIFQLIGIQFEASVRYHILLGTSMIFFATIHGASTLFIWGVSHHIQDEMWRWQKKGRI
;
A
#
# COMPACT_ATOMS: atom_id res chain seq x y z
N MET A 1 17.18 1.05 34.52
CA MET A 1 15.92 0.32 34.28
C MET A 1 14.88 1.16 33.53
N ALA A 2 14.46 2.34 34.03
CA ALA A 2 13.40 3.15 33.41
C ALA A 2 13.61 3.47 31.90
N LYS A 3 14.83 3.82 31.49
CA LYS A 3 15.16 4.09 30.08
C LYS A 3 15.05 2.84 29.18
N ALA A 4 15.45 1.68 29.68
CA ALA A 4 15.33 0.41 28.94
C ALA A 4 13.86 -0.01 28.78
N ILE A 5 13.06 0.17 29.83
CA ILE A 5 11.61 -0.03 29.79
C ILE A 5 10.98 0.93 28.77
N LEU A 6 11.36 2.21 28.78
CA LEU A 6 10.87 3.20 27.81
C LEU A 6 11.20 2.80 26.36
N LEU A 7 12.43 2.38 26.07
CA LEU A 7 12.82 1.90 24.73
C LEU A 7 12.01 0.67 24.30
N ALA A 8 11.78 -0.28 25.21
CA ALA A 8 10.95 -1.45 24.94
C ALA A 8 9.49 -1.05 24.64
N LEU A 9 8.92 -0.13 25.43
CA LEU A 9 7.57 0.40 25.21
C LEU A 9 7.44 1.09 23.85
N LEU A 10 8.38 1.96 23.48
CA LEU A 10 8.38 2.63 22.17
C LEU A 10 8.47 1.61 21.02
N LYS A 11 9.30 0.56 21.17
CA LYS A 11 9.42 -0.50 20.16
C LYS A 11 8.12 -1.30 20.00
N VAL A 12 7.50 -1.71 21.11
CA VAL A 12 6.21 -2.41 21.08
C VAL A 12 5.12 -1.53 20.48
N LEU A 13 5.07 -0.25 20.85
CA LEU A 13 4.12 0.71 20.29
C LEU A 13 4.25 0.84 18.77
N MET A 14 5.47 0.96 18.23
CA MET A 14 5.69 0.98 16.78
C MET A 14 5.21 -0.31 16.11
N ILE A 15 5.49 -1.48 16.69
CA ILE A 15 5.04 -2.77 16.15
C ILE A 15 3.51 -2.83 16.10
N VAL A 16 2.84 -2.41 17.18
CA VAL A 16 1.36 -2.42 17.25
C VAL A 16 0.74 -1.47 16.23
N ILE A 17 1.26 -0.24 16.10
CA ILE A 17 0.76 0.73 15.11
C ILE A 17 0.95 0.18 13.69
N PHE A 18 2.11 -0.38 13.38
CA PHE A 18 2.42 -0.92 12.06
C PHE A 18 1.55 -2.14 11.73
N ALA A 19 1.40 -3.07 12.68
CA ALA A 19 0.55 -4.24 12.52
C ALA A 19 -0.93 -3.85 12.32
N GLY A 20 -1.40 -2.86 13.09
CA GLY A 20 -2.73 -2.28 12.92
C GLY A 20 -2.90 -1.71 11.52
N TRP A 21 -1.97 -0.89 11.05
CA TRP A 21 -2.01 -0.30 9.70
C TRP A 21 -2.00 -1.35 8.58
N ILE A 22 -1.19 -2.41 8.69
CA ILE A 22 -1.23 -3.54 7.76
C ILE A 22 -2.60 -4.23 7.78
N ALA A 23 -3.17 -4.47 8.96
CA ALA A 23 -4.49 -5.09 9.07
C ALA A 23 -5.57 -4.26 8.36
N LEU A 24 -5.50 -2.92 8.41
CA LEU A 24 -6.42 -2.06 7.65
C LEU A 24 -6.31 -2.28 6.14
N TRP A 25 -5.09 -2.40 5.61
CA TRP A 25 -4.88 -2.71 4.19
C TRP A 25 -5.42 -4.08 3.77
N ILE A 26 -5.19 -5.11 4.59
CA ILE A 26 -5.68 -6.48 4.34
C ILE A 26 -7.22 -6.52 4.40
N LEU A 27 -7.83 -5.76 5.31
CA LEU A 27 -9.29 -5.71 5.45
C LEU A 27 -9.95 -4.82 4.39
N LYS A 28 -9.29 -3.77 3.89
CA LYS A 28 -9.80 -2.78 2.91
C LYS A 28 -10.58 -3.37 1.73
N PRO A 29 -10.16 -4.47 1.07
CA PRO A 29 -10.89 -5.04 -0.06
C PRO A 29 -12.13 -5.86 0.32
N THR A 30 -12.33 -6.19 1.61
CA THR A 30 -13.42 -7.06 2.05
C THR A 30 -14.78 -6.36 2.10
N THR A 31 -15.84 -7.16 2.02
CA THR A 31 -17.23 -6.68 2.18
C THR A 31 -17.53 -6.20 3.59
N LEU A 32 -16.90 -6.82 4.59
CA LEU A 32 -16.98 -6.41 6.00
C LEU A 32 -16.48 -4.98 6.16
N TRP A 33 -15.25 -4.72 5.67
CA TRP A 33 -14.66 -3.38 5.70
C TRP A 33 -15.50 -2.40 4.92
N THR A 34 -15.77 -2.65 3.64
CA THR A 34 -16.50 -1.68 2.79
C THR A 34 -17.86 -1.27 3.37
N ARG A 35 -18.59 -2.18 4.02
CA ARG A 35 -19.86 -1.85 4.69
C ARG A 35 -19.68 -1.04 5.97
N LYS A 36 -18.80 -1.48 6.87
CA LYS A 36 -18.59 -0.80 8.16
C LYS A 36 -17.88 0.54 7.98
N TRP A 37 -16.89 0.58 7.11
CA TRP A 37 -16.10 1.76 6.80
C TRP A 37 -16.92 2.86 6.14
N LYS A 38 -17.87 2.49 5.26
CA LYS A 38 -18.81 3.46 4.71
C LYS A 38 -19.60 4.19 5.81
N GLY A 39 -20.04 3.47 6.85
CA GLY A 39 -20.71 4.09 8.00
C GLY A 39 -19.81 5.06 8.75
N ALA A 40 -18.53 4.73 8.94
CA ALA A 40 -17.54 5.60 9.59
C ALA A 40 -17.24 6.86 8.75
N GLU A 41 -17.15 6.72 7.43
CA GLU A 41 -17.01 7.87 6.54
C GLU A 41 -18.25 8.75 6.58
N ASP A 42 -19.45 8.14 6.50
CA ASP A 42 -20.71 8.87 6.53
C ASP A 42 -20.89 9.66 7.85
N SER A 43 -20.44 9.14 8.99
CA SER A 43 -20.42 9.89 10.26
C SER A 43 -19.35 10.98 10.30
N ALA A 44 -18.24 10.83 9.56
CA ALA A 44 -17.17 11.81 9.48
C ALA A 44 -17.42 12.93 8.44
N ARG A 45 -18.39 12.77 7.53
CA ARG A 45 -18.67 13.72 6.43
C ARG A 45 -18.93 15.16 6.87
N HIS A 46 -19.57 15.35 8.02
CA HIS A 46 -19.90 16.69 8.54
C HIS A 46 -18.77 17.30 9.38
N THR A 47 -17.62 16.63 9.46
CA THR A 47 -16.44 17.10 10.18
C THR A 47 -15.40 17.66 9.21
N VAL A 48 -14.25 18.08 9.73
CA VAL A 48 -13.06 18.48 8.93
C VAL A 48 -12.57 17.41 7.95
N PHE A 49 -12.96 16.14 8.14
CA PHE A 49 -12.55 15.04 7.28
C PHE A 49 -13.34 14.95 5.98
N ASP A 50 -14.55 15.52 5.89
CA ASP A 50 -15.41 15.49 4.69
C ASP A 50 -15.43 14.10 3.99
N TYR A 51 -15.41 14.05 2.66
CA TYR A 51 -15.65 12.83 1.88
C TYR A 51 -14.45 11.87 1.81
N TYR A 52 -13.21 12.38 1.90
CA TYR A 52 -11.98 11.58 1.74
C TYR A 52 -11.01 11.66 2.92
N GLY A 53 -11.13 12.66 3.77
CA GLY A 53 -10.16 12.96 4.82
C GLY A 53 -10.02 11.83 5.84
N LEU A 54 -11.09 11.06 6.12
CA LEU A 54 -10.98 9.91 7.03
C LEU A 54 -10.07 8.81 6.45
N ASN A 55 -10.21 8.49 5.15
CA ASN A 55 -9.30 7.55 4.49
C ASN A 55 -7.88 8.06 4.52
N PHE A 56 -7.68 9.33 4.14
CA PHE A 56 -6.37 9.96 4.14
C PHE A 56 -5.72 9.86 5.54
N ALA A 57 -6.43 10.28 6.59
CA ALA A 57 -5.92 10.23 7.96
C ALA A 57 -5.53 8.80 8.37
N VAL A 58 -6.40 7.82 8.09
CA VAL A 58 -6.21 6.43 8.54
C VAL A 58 -5.07 5.73 7.80
N PHE A 59 -4.88 6.02 6.51
CA PHE A 59 -3.79 5.41 5.73
C PHE A 59 -2.47 6.19 5.81
N THR A 60 -2.48 7.46 6.20
CA THR A 60 -1.28 8.31 6.27
C THR A 60 -0.78 8.55 7.70
N PHE A 61 -1.66 8.86 8.67
CA PHE A 61 -1.24 9.26 10.01
C PHE A 61 -0.48 8.16 10.78
N PRO A 62 -0.82 6.86 10.67
CA PRO A 62 -0.02 5.82 11.31
C PRO A 62 1.44 5.81 10.85
N LEU A 63 1.72 6.10 9.57
CA LEU A 63 3.08 6.21 9.05
C LEU A 63 3.82 7.43 9.61
N ILE A 64 3.12 8.56 9.74
CA ILE A 64 3.67 9.77 10.38
C ILE A 64 3.95 9.50 11.86
N ALA A 65 3.03 8.84 12.58
CA ALA A 65 3.23 8.48 13.98
C ALA A 65 4.43 7.55 14.17
N LEU A 66 4.57 6.51 13.32
CA LEU A 66 5.74 5.63 13.32
C LEU A 66 7.05 6.39 13.11
N THR A 67 7.03 7.38 12.22
CA THR A 67 8.18 8.26 11.96
C THR A 67 8.57 9.03 13.22
N ILE A 68 7.63 9.74 13.84
CA ILE A 68 7.87 10.57 15.02
C ILE A 68 8.38 9.71 16.18
N ILE A 69 7.70 8.59 16.46
CA ILE A 69 8.09 7.65 17.53
C ILE A 69 9.49 7.08 17.25
N GLY A 70 9.77 6.73 16.00
CA GLY A 70 11.09 6.25 15.58
C GLY A 70 12.19 7.29 15.80
N VAL A 71 11.92 8.58 15.56
CA VAL A 71 12.89 9.67 15.80
C VAL A 71 13.21 9.75 17.29
N VAL A 72 12.17 9.70 18.14
CA VAL A 72 12.33 9.69 19.60
C VAL A 72 13.12 8.48 20.05
N TYR A 73 12.80 7.29 19.55
CA TYR A 73 13.51 6.05 19.87
C TYR A 73 15.01 6.16 19.52
N LEU A 74 15.35 6.57 18.30
CA LEU A 74 16.75 6.71 17.87
C LEU A 74 17.52 7.74 18.71
N ASN A 75 16.91 8.89 19.01
CA ASN A 75 17.55 9.90 19.86
C ASN A 75 17.85 9.39 21.26
N LEU A 76 17.02 8.51 21.83
CA LEU A 76 17.26 7.90 23.14
C LEU A 76 18.38 6.85 23.09
N VAL A 77 18.51 6.12 21.98
CA VAL A 77 19.57 5.13 21.75
C VAL A 77 20.93 5.79 21.51
N THR A 78 21.01 6.83 20.67
CA THR A 78 22.27 7.50 20.31
C THR A 78 22.92 8.24 21.49
N LYS A 79 22.16 8.59 22.54
CA LYS A 79 22.68 9.22 23.77
C LYS A 79 23.42 8.26 24.72
N GLU A 80 23.72 7.03 24.31
CA GLU A 80 24.60 6.15 25.09
C GLU A 80 26.08 6.44 24.76
N PRO A 81 26.98 6.52 25.76
CA PRO A 81 28.42 6.50 25.47
C PRO A 81 28.74 5.23 24.69
N PRO A 82 29.71 5.25 23.76
CA PRO A 82 30.03 4.09 22.94
C PRO A 82 30.54 2.98 23.86
N ARG A 83 29.64 2.12 24.33
CA ARG A 83 30.01 0.82 24.89
C ARG A 83 30.76 0.13 23.77
N SER A 84 32.03 -0.21 24.04
CA SER A 84 32.89 -1.08 23.23
C SER A 84 32.01 -2.00 22.43
N ARG A 85 31.92 -1.76 21.12
CA ARG A 85 30.99 -2.46 20.22
C ARG A 85 31.08 -3.95 20.56
N PRO A 86 30.07 -4.58 21.20
CA PRO A 86 29.94 -6.01 20.99
C PRO A 86 29.83 -6.10 19.48
N ALA A 87 30.72 -6.90 18.85
CA ALA A 87 30.73 -7.10 17.41
C ALA A 87 29.27 -7.12 16.96
N ARG A 88 28.88 -6.17 16.10
CA ARG A 88 27.53 -6.13 15.56
C ARG A 88 27.30 -7.52 15.00
N SER A 89 26.61 -8.38 15.75
CA SER A 89 25.89 -9.48 15.18
C SER A 89 24.80 -8.78 14.40
N ALA A 90 25.16 -8.38 13.17
CA ALA A 90 24.20 -8.29 12.09
C ALA A 90 23.32 -9.54 12.27
N PRO A 91 21.99 -9.41 12.35
CA PRO A 91 21.13 -10.54 12.68
C PRO A 91 21.54 -11.72 11.79
N VAL A 92 22.23 -12.67 12.40
CA VAL A 92 22.83 -13.83 11.75
C VAL A 92 21.62 -14.67 11.38
N GLY A 93 21.24 -14.63 10.10
CA GLY A 93 20.15 -15.50 9.62
C GLY A 93 19.56 -15.18 8.25
N PHE A 94 19.53 -13.92 7.77
CA PHE A 94 18.60 -13.58 6.67
C PHE A 94 19.13 -12.67 5.56
N SER A 95 20.39 -12.22 5.66
CA SER A 95 21.03 -11.38 4.62
C SER A 95 21.86 -12.18 3.61
N ASN A 96 21.79 -13.52 3.66
CA ASN A 96 22.56 -14.34 2.73
C ASN A 96 22.05 -14.14 1.31
N PRO A 97 22.96 -13.85 0.35
CA PRO A 97 22.58 -13.74 -1.05
C PRO A 97 22.11 -15.12 -1.54
N VAL A 98 20.83 -15.22 -1.91
CA VAL A 98 20.24 -16.47 -2.42
C VAL A 98 20.33 -16.52 -3.94
N VAL A 99 20.07 -15.38 -4.59
CA VAL A 99 20.17 -15.26 -6.04
C VAL A 99 21.26 -14.26 -6.35
N VAL A 100 22.27 -14.71 -7.09
CA VAL A 100 23.31 -13.85 -7.66
C VAL A 100 23.17 -13.99 -9.17
N ASN A 101 22.58 -12.98 -9.82
CA ASN A 101 22.42 -12.95 -11.27
C ASN A 101 22.95 -11.61 -11.80
N SER A 102 23.70 -11.64 -12.90
CA SER A 102 24.20 -10.44 -13.59
C SER A 102 23.07 -9.45 -13.95
N PHE A 103 21.86 -9.95 -14.25
CA PHE A 103 20.71 -9.13 -14.62
C PHE A 103 19.87 -8.62 -13.44
N VAL A 104 19.78 -9.39 -12.35
CA VAL A 104 18.88 -9.12 -11.21
C VAL A 104 19.64 -8.59 -9.99
N GLY A 105 20.98 -8.68 -10.02
CA GLY A 105 21.85 -8.38 -8.91
C GLY A 105 21.83 -9.46 -7.83
N ILE A 106 22.34 -9.09 -6.67
CA ILE A 106 22.30 -9.93 -5.46
C ILE A 106 20.95 -9.71 -4.78
N LEU A 107 20.15 -10.77 -4.63
CA LEU A 107 18.89 -10.78 -3.87
C LEU A 107 19.02 -11.65 -2.61
N SER A 108 18.60 -11.09 -1.48
CA SER A 108 18.45 -11.78 -0.20
C SER A 108 17.14 -12.54 -0.11
N SER A 109 17.07 -13.56 0.77
CA SER A 109 15.83 -14.27 1.08
C SER A 109 14.70 -13.34 1.52
N MET A 110 15.03 -12.28 2.28
CA MET A 110 14.05 -11.30 2.75
C MET A 110 13.47 -10.48 1.62
N GLU A 111 14.28 -10.16 0.61
CA GLU A 111 13.78 -9.45 -0.57
C GLU A 111 12.79 -10.30 -1.36
N ILE A 112 13.10 -11.59 -1.56
CA ILE A 112 12.20 -12.54 -2.20
C ILE A 112 10.90 -12.68 -1.41
N LEU A 113 10.98 -12.84 -0.09
CA LEU A 113 9.81 -12.93 0.77
C LEU A 113 8.95 -11.67 0.71
N ALA A 114 9.57 -10.48 0.73
CA ALA A 114 8.85 -9.22 0.64
C ALA A 114 8.11 -9.07 -0.71
N VAL A 115 8.78 -9.39 -1.82
CA VAL A 115 8.15 -9.38 -3.16
C VAL A 115 7.00 -10.40 -3.22
N PHE A 116 7.19 -11.60 -2.68
CA PHE A 116 6.16 -12.63 -2.63
C PHE A 116 4.93 -12.18 -1.82
N LEU A 117 5.13 -11.65 -0.61
CA LEU A 117 4.05 -11.12 0.23
C LEU A 117 3.34 -9.95 -0.44
N PHE A 118 4.07 -9.08 -1.15
CA PHE A 118 3.49 -7.99 -1.92
C PHE A 118 2.60 -8.51 -3.06
N LEU A 119 3.06 -9.50 -3.83
CA LEU A 119 2.26 -10.13 -4.88
C LEU A 119 1.00 -10.83 -4.32
N LEU A 120 1.14 -11.56 -3.20
CA LEU A 120 0.00 -12.16 -2.50
C LEU A 120 -1.00 -11.10 -2.05
N PHE A 121 -0.53 -9.97 -1.53
CA PHE A 121 -1.39 -8.87 -1.11
C PHE A 121 -2.13 -8.22 -2.28
N LEU A 122 -1.46 -8.03 -3.43
CA LEU A 122 -2.11 -7.55 -4.65
C LEU A 122 -3.17 -8.56 -5.16
N ALA A 123 -2.82 -9.85 -5.18
CA ALA A 123 -3.74 -10.91 -5.59
C ALA A 123 -4.97 -10.99 -4.67
N TRP A 124 -4.76 -10.92 -3.35
CA TRP A 124 -5.84 -10.85 -2.36
C TRP A 124 -6.76 -9.66 -2.60
N THR A 125 -6.16 -8.48 -2.76
CA THR A 125 -6.88 -7.23 -2.98
C THR A 125 -7.73 -7.30 -4.25
N TYR A 126 -7.14 -7.80 -5.33
CA TYR A 126 -7.82 -7.98 -6.61
C TYR A 126 -8.97 -8.98 -6.49
N TYR A 127 -8.68 -10.19 -5.98
CA TYR A 127 -9.62 -11.29 -5.86
C TYR A 127 -10.83 -10.93 -4.99
N ALA A 128 -10.60 -10.36 -3.81
CA ALA A 128 -11.67 -10.01 -2.89
C ALA A 128 -12.62 -8.95 -3.49
N ARG A 129 -12.11 -8.00 -4.29
CA ARG A 129 -12.97 -7.02 -4.97
C ARG A 129 -13.67 -7.59 -6.18
N ILE A 130 -12.96 -8.25 -7.09
CA ILE A 130 -13.56 -8.72 -8.33
C ILE A 130 -14.60 -9.81 -8.09
N SER A 131 -14.38 -10.70 -7.12
CA SER A 131 -15.36 -11.71 -6.72
C SER A 131 -16.63 -11.08 -6.17
N ASN A 132 -16.53 -10.01 -5.38
CA ASN A 132 -17.69 -9.27 -4.89
C ASN A 132 -18.40 -8.50 -6.01
N ASP A 133 -17.68 -7.93 -6.96
CA ASP A 133 -18.27 -7.24 -8.12
C ASP A 133 -19.09 -8.18 -8.99
N PHE A 134 -18.58 -9.38 -9.24
CA PHE A 134 -19.31 -10.37 -10.04
C PHE A 134 -20.52 -10.93 -9.29
N LYS A 135 -20.45 -11.08 -7.96
CA LYS A 135 -21.62 -11.44 -7.13
C LYS A 135 -22.70 -10.38 -7.11
N LYS A 136 -22.34 -9.10 -7.21
CA LYS A 136 -23.24 -7.94 -7.14
C LYS A 136 -23.28 -7.17 -8.46
N LEU A 137 -23.21 -7.91 -9.56
CA LEU A 137 -23.13 -7.32 -10.89
C LEU A 137 -24.46 -6.63 -11.21
N MET A 138 -24.42 -5.31 -11.37
CA MET A 138 -25.60 -4.50 -11.69
C MET A 138 -25.40 -3.80 -13.05
N PRO A 139 -26.45 -3.68 -13.86
CA PRO A 139 -26.41 -2.89 -15.09
C PRO A 139 -26.02 -1.44 -14.81
N ILE A 140 -25.11 -0.89 -15.62
CA ILE A 140 -24.74 0.53 -15.56
C ILE A 140 -25.71 1.30 -16.45
N LYS A 141 -26.80 1.80 -15.84
CA LYS A 141 -27.93 2.43 -16.55
C LYS A 141 -27.52 3.57 -17.49
N SER A 142 -26.48 4.33 -17.15
CA SER A 142 -26.00 5.46 -17.95
C SER A 142 -25.30 5.04 -19.25
N LEU A 143 -24.70 3.85 -19.28
CA LEU A 143 -23.88 3.36 -20.39
C LEU A 143 -24.53 2.23 -21.21
N LYS A 144 -25.70 1.74 -20.78
CA LYS A 144 -26.46 0.65 -21.44
C LYS A 144 -25.57 -0.52 -21.94
N LEU A 145 -24.62 -0.94 -21.12
CA LEU A 145 -23.61 -1.94 -21.49
C LEU A 145 -24.14 -3.36 -21.48
N ASP A 146 -23.63 -4.18 -22.39
CA ASP A 146 -23.82 -5.63 -22.40
C ASP A 146 -23.13 -6.30 -21.21
N LEU A 147 -23.56 -7.52 -20.88
CA LEU A 147 -23.02 -8.27 -19.73
C LEU A 147 -21.50 -8.43 -19.77
N TRP A 148 -20.93 -8.72 -20.94
CA TRP A 148 -19.49 -8.90 -21.09
C TRP A 148 -18.74 -7.56 -20.92
N GLN A 149 -19.30 -6.45 -21.43
CA GLN A 149 -18.74 -5.11 -21.28
C GLN A 149 -18.72 -4.68 -19.81
N ILE A 150 -19.80 -4.96 -19.07
CA ILE A 150 -19.85 -4.66 -17.62
C ILE A 150 -18.80 -5.48 -16.88
N LYS A 151 -18.69 -6.79 -17.13
CA LYS A 151 -17.69 -7.66 -16.49
C LYS A 151 -16.26 -7.18 -16.77
N TYR A 152 -15.98 -6.86 -18.04
CA TYR A 152 -14.68 -6.34 -18.45
C TYR A 152 -14.38 -4.98 -17.82
N LEU A 153 -15.34 -4.06 -17.78
CA LEU A 153 -15.18 -2.76 -17.14
C LEU A 153 -14.91 -2.89 -15.64
N ARG A 154 -15.52 -3.87 -14.95
CA ARG A 154 -15.20 -4.17 -13.54
C ARG A 154 -13.76 -4.66 -13.39
N VAL A 155 -13.31 -5.58 -14.24
CA VAL A 155 -11.91 -6.03 -14.30
C VAL A 155 -10.97 -4.83 -14.49
N ALA A 156 -11.21 -4.02 -15.53
CA ALA A 156 -10.44 -2.81 -15.83
C ALA A 156 -10.38 -1.84 -14.64
N THR A 157 -11.51 -1.60 -13.98
CA THR A 157 -11.59 -0.73 -12.80
C THR A 157 -10.77 -1.28 -11.63
N ARG A 158 -10.72 -2.60 -11.44
CA ARG A 158 -9.96 -3.21 -10.33
C ARG A 158 -8.45 -3.17 -10.54
N PHE A 159 -7.97 -3.08 -11.77
CA PHE A 159 -6.57 -2.73 -12.04
C PHE A 159 -6.20 -1.34 -11.51
N GLY A 160 -7.11 -0.35 -11.59
CA GLY A 160 -6.87 0.99 -11.04
C GLY A 160 -6.65 0.98 -9.51
N LEU A 161 -7.31 0.06 -8.81
CA LEU A 161 -7.10 -0.13 -7.37
C LEU A 161 -5.75 -0.78 -7.05
N LEU A 162 -5.23 -1.66 -7.91
CA LEU A 162 -3.87 -2.18 -7.75
C LEU A 162 -2.82 -1.08 -7.94
N ALA A 163 -3.07 -0.17 -8.89
CA ALA A 163 -2.25 1.04 -9.04
C ALA A 163 -2.32 1.94 -7.79
N GLU A 164 -3.50 2.15 -7.20
CA GLU A 164 -3.68 2.90 -5.94
C GLU A 164 -2.84 2.31 -4.80
N VAL A 165 -2.84 0.98 -4.63
CA VAL A 165 -2.03 0.29 -3.63
C VAL A 165 -0.53 0.53 -3.87
N CYS A 166 -0.07 0.39 -5.12
CA CYS A 166 1.33 0.63 -5.47
C CYS A 166 1.72 2.09 -5.19
N LEU A 167 0.86 3.05 -5.54
CA LEU A 167 1.06 4.47 -5.28
C LEU A 167 1.15 4.78 -3.79
N ALA A 168 0.29 4.18 -2.97
CA ALA A 168 0.28 4.40 -1.52
C ALA A 168 1.58 3.92 -0.83
N LEU A 169 2.23 2.90 -1.40
CA LEU A 169 3.50 2.37 -0.89
C LEU A 169 4.72 3.01 -1.57
N LEU A 170 4.54 3.71 -2.68
CA LEU A 170 5.61 4.16 -3.59
C LEU A 170 6.69 4.99 -2.89
N LEU A 171 6.29 5.84 -1.93
CA LEU A 171 7.23 6.73 -1.22
C LEU A 171 7.87 6.08 0.01
N LEU A 172 7.33 4.95 0.51
CA LEU A 172 7.89 4.29 1.69
C LEU A 172 9.36 3.90 1.51
N PRO A 173 9.82 3.34 0.37
CA PRO A 173 11.23 3.04 0.18
C PRO A 173 12.12 4.29 0.17
N ILE A 174 11.72 5.36 -0.52
CA ILE A 174 12.51 6.60 -0.66
C ILE A 174 12.66 7.31 0.69
N LEU A 175 11.68 7.13 1.57
CA LEU A 175 11.68 7.62 2.93
C LEU A 175 12.69 6.89 3.85
N ARG A 176 13.89 6.51 3.36
CA ARG A 176 14.99 5.91 4.14
C ARG A 176 15.51 6.80 5.28
N VAL A 177 15.28 8.10 5.20
CA VAL A 177 15.54 9.04 6.32
C VAL A 177 14.59 8.77 7.49
N LEU A 178 13.48 8.05 7.25
CA LEU A 178 12.63 7.61 8.34
C LEU A 178 13.39 6.66 9.26
N PRO A 179 13.41 6.97 10.57
CA PRO A 179 14.04 6.16 11.59
C PRO A 179 13.73 4.67 11.51
N ILE A 180 12.52 4.31 11.07
CA ILE A 180 12.08 2.91 10.99
C ILE A 180 12.90 2.07 10.01
N PHE A 181 13.34 2.64 8.88
CA PHE A 181 14.17 1.91 7.92
C PHE A 181 15.64 1.85 8.34
N GLN A 182 16.11 2.84 9.11
CA GLN A 182 17.40 2.80 9.78
C GLN A 182 17.42 1.72 10.88
N LEU A 183 16.31 1.52 11.59
CA LEU A 183 16.14 0.49 12.61
C LEU A 183 16.12 -0.94 12.04
N ILE A 184 15.55 -1.12 10.84
CA ILE A 184 15.46 -2.42 10.16
C ILE A 184 16.75 -2.72 9.36
N GLY A 185 17.60 -1.72 9.12
CA GLY A 185 18.89 -1.91 8.45
C GLY A 185 18.79 -2.19 6.95
N ILE A 186 17.72 -1.72 6.28
CA ILE A 186 17.51 -1.93 4.84
C ILE A 186 18.60 -1.18 4.06
N GLN A 187 19.25 -1.91 3.13
CA GLN A 187 20.26 -1.35 2.24
C GLN A 187 19.64 -0.32 1.28
N PHE A 188 20.41 0.72 0.91
CA PHE A 188 19.94 1.75 -0.01
C PHE A 188 19.49 1.15 -1.35
N GLU A 189 20.33 0.27 -1.87
CA GLU A 189 20.12 -0.36 -3.17
C GLU A 189 18.83 -1.18 -3.20
N ALA A 190 18.56 -1.94 -2.13
CA ALA A 190 17.31 -2.67 -1.96
C ALA A 190 16.11 -1.71 -2.01
N SER A 191 16.14 -0.61 -1.26
CA SER A 191 15.08 0.41 -1.28
C SER A 191 14.83 1.00 -2.68
N VAL A 192 15.89 1.33 -3.42
CA VAL A 192 15.76 1.83 -4.80
C VAL A 192 15.09 0.77 -5.70
N ARG A 193 15.51 -0.50 -5.62
CA ARG A 193 14.89 -1.59 -6.37
C ARG A 193 13.41 -1.76 -6.02
N TYR A 194 13.03 -1.64 -4.74
CA TYR A 194 11.62 -1.67 -4.33
C TYR A 194 10.82 -0.50 -4.88
N HIS A 195 11.38 0.72 -4.89
CA HIS A 195 10.71 1.87 -5.47
C HIS A 195 10.47 1.68 -6.97
N ILE A 196 11.47 1.18 -7.70
CA ILE A 196 11.34 0.87 -9.14
C ILE A 196 10.28 -0.21 -9.36
N LEU A 197 10.27 -1.27 -8.56
CA LEU A 197 9.25 -2.33 -8.63
C LEU A 197 7.84 -1.76 -8.41
N LEU A 198 7.64 -0.96 -7.36
CA LEU A 198 6.35 -0.34 -7.05
C LEU A 198 5.91 0.64 -8.15
N GLY A 199 6.82 1.49 -8.62
CA GLY A 199 6.54 2.47 -9.67
C GLY A 199 6.21 1.81 -11.00
N THR A 200 6.96 0.79 -11.41
CA THR A 200 6.70 0.04 -12.64
C THR A 200 5.38 -0.73 -12.54
N SER A 201 5.11 -1.36 -11.40
CA SER A 201 3.82 -2.04 -11.14
C SER A 201 2.64 -1.07 -11.19
N MET A 202 2.79 0.11 -10.57
CA MET A 202 1.77 1.17 -10.60
C MET A 202 1.46 1.59 -12.04
N ILE A 203 2.49 1.87 -12.85
CA ILE A 203 2.33 2.27 -14.25
C ILE A 203 1.66 1.15 -15.06
N PHE A 204 2.09 -0.10 -14.89
CA PHE A 204 1.49 -1.25 -15.56
C PHE A 204 -0.01 -1.38 -15.25
N PHE A 205 -0.38 -1.37 -13.97
CA PHE A 205 -1.78 -1.49 -13.57
C PHE A 205 -2.62 -0.28 -13.97
N ALA A 206 -2.07 0.95 -13.89
CA ALA A 206 -2.74 2.16 -14.35
C ALA A 206 -2.96 2.15 -15.87
N THR A 207 -2.00 1.62 -16.63
CA THR A 207 -2.10 1.49 -18.09
C THR A 207 -3.20 0.50 -18.47
N ILE A 208 -3.23 -0.68 -17.85
CA ILE A 208 -4.33 -1.64 -18.07
C ILE A 208 -5.66 -1.01 -17.70
N HIS A 209 -5.75 -0.36 -16.53
CA HIS A 209 -6.96 0.34 -16.10
C HIS A 209 -7.46 1.35 -17.13
N GLY A 210 -6.58 2.28 -17.56
CA GLY A 210 -6.93 3.33 -18.50
C GLY A 210 -7.26 2.78 -19.89
N ALA A 211 -6.37 1.96 -20.47
CA ALA A 211 -6.55 1.42 -21.82
C ALA A 211 -7.80 0.55 -21.93
N SER A 212 -8.05 -0.34 -20.97
CA SER A 212 -9.24 -1.18 -20.94
C SER A 212 -10.53 -0.38 -20.72
N THR A 213 -10.49 0.70 -19.94
CA THR A 213 -11.66 1.58 -19.74
C THR A 213 -11.98 2.34 -21.01
N LEU A 214 -10.97 2.94 -21.66
CA LEU A 214 -11.12 3.62 -22.95
C LEU A 214 -11.61 2.66 -24.04
N PHE A 215 -11.12 1.42 -24.05
CA PHE A 215 -11.60 0.38 -24.96
C PHE A 215 -13.10 0.14 -24.82
N ILE A 216 -13.60 -0.08 -23.58
CA ILE A 216 -15.04 -0.27 -23.34
C ILE A 216 -15.85 0.96 -23.74
N TRP A 217 -15.39 2.16 -23.43
CA TRP A 217 -16.07 3.38 -23.84
C TRP A 217 -16.10 3.53 -25.37
N GLY A 218 -15.03 3.12 -26.07
CA GLY A 218 -14.96 3.13 -27.52
C GLY A 218 -15.98 2.18 -28.16
N VAL A 219 -15.98 0.90 -27.76
CA VAL A 219 -16.89 -0.11 -28.33
C VAL A 219 -18.35 0.07 -27.91
N SER A 220 -18.62 0.84 -26.86
CA SER A 220 -19.97 1.22 -26.42
C SER A 220 -20.40 2.61 -26.92
N HIS A 221 -19.60 3.26 -27.77
CA HIS A 221 -19.87 4.58 -28.32
C HIS A 221 -20.05 5.71 -27.28
N HIS A 222 -19.51 5.53 -26.07
CA HIS A 222 -19.57 6.50 -24.97
C HIS A 222 -18.27 7.28 -24.74
N ILE A 223 -17.22 7.04 -25.54
CA ILE A 223 -15.90 7.61 -25.33
C ILE A 223 -15.88 9.15 -25.33
N GLN A 224 -16.62 9.79 -26.24
CA GLN A 224 -16.68 11.25 -26.31
C GLN A 224 -17.38 11.84 -25.08
N ASP A 225 -18.45 11.21 -24.60
CA ASP A 225 -19.19 11.71 -23.44
C ASP A 225 -18.42 11.53 -22.12
N GLU A 226 -17.77 10.37 -21.96
CA GLU A 226 -17.10 10.01 -20.69
C GLU A 226 -15.70 10.61 -20.55
N MET A 227 -14.93 10.80 -21.64
CA MET A 227 -13.58 11.39 -21.55
C MET A 227 -13.58 12.83 -21.02
N TRP A 228 -14.62 13.61 -21.32
CA TRP A 228 -14.72 15.00 -20.89
C TRP A 228 -15.45 15.17 -19.54
N ARG A 229 -15.96 14.09 -18.97
CA ARG A 229 -16.68 14.12 -17.69
C ARG A 229 -15.72 14.22 -16.52
N TRP A 230 -15.77 15.37 -15.85
CA TRP A 230 -15.11 15.55 -14.56
C TRP A 230 -16.03 15.11 -13.42
N GLN A 231 -15.60 14.09 -12.68
CA GLN A 231 -16.31 13.67 -11.49
C GLN A 231 -15.96 14.57 -10.30
N LYS A 232 -16.97 15.01 -9.54
CA LYS A 232 -16.74 15.74 -8.27
C LYS A 232 -16.06 14.87 -7.21
N LYS A 233 -16.17 13.54 -7.34
CA LYS A 233 -15.69 12.52 -6.39
C LYS A 233 -15.20 11.31 -7.18
N GLY A 234 -13.99 10.84 -6.92
CA GLY A 234 -13.34 9.75 -7.66
C GLY A 234 -13.55 8.35 -7.09
N ARG A 235 -14.74 8.01 -6.58
CA ARG A 235 -15.02 6.67 -6.02
C ARG A 235 -15.78 5.83 -7.04
N ILE A 236 -15.15 4.74 -7.50
CA ILE A 236 -15.68 3.80 -8.51
C ILE A 236 -16.23 2.53 -7.88
#